data_AF-A0A518GBP9-F1
#
_entry.id   AF-A0A518GBP9-F1
#
_cell.length_a   1.000
_cell.length_b   1.000
_cell.length_c   1.000
_cell.angle_alpha   90.00
_cell.angle_beta   90.00
_cell.angle_gamma   90.00
#
_symmetry.space_group_name_H-M   'P 1'
#
loop_
_entity.id
_entity.type
_entity.pdbx_description
1 polymer ?
#
loop_
_entity_poly.entity_id
_entity_poly.type
_entity_poly.pdbx_seq_one_letter_code
_entity_poly.pdbx_strand_id
1 'polypeptide(L)'
;MKMNWILATRAFTLTVLVGALALVGCSKSETATEGTGESVAATDVDNSHGGWWCVEHGVPEEECALCDKSLVAKFKEDGDWCKEHDRPESQCFICGPKRFDKFAAVYEAKTGRKPPQPEE
;
A
#
# COMPACT_ATOMS: atom_id res chain seq x y z
N MET A 1 -36.03 14.15 -10.11
CA MET A 1 -36.61 14.74 -11.34
C MET A 1 -35.41 15.35 -12.10
N LYS A 2 -34.84 14.71 -13.15
CA LYS A 2 -35.18 14.87 -14.58
C LYS A 2 -35.47 16.35 -14.91
N MET A 3 -34.79 17.08 -15.81
CA MET A 3 -33.84 16.74 -16.88
C MET A 3 -33.43 18.05 -17.60
N ASN A 4 -32.42 17.96 -18.48
CA ASN A 4 -32.09 18.82 -19.65
C ASN A 4 -31.02 19.90 -19.45
N TRP A 5 -29.83 19.87 -20.08
CA TRP A 5 -29.41 19.62 -21.49
C TRP A 5 -29.63 20.84 -22.40
N ILE A 6 -28.57 21.66 -22.56
CA ILE A 6 -28.41 22.60 -23.68
C ILE A 6 -26.95 22.55 -24.14
N LEU A 7 -26.76 22.00 -25.34
CA LEU A 7 -25.61 22.24 -26.19
C LEU A 7 -25.65 23.69 -26.68
N ALA A 8 -24.53 24.41 -26.59
CA ALA A 8 -24.33 25.64 -27.33
C ALA A 8 -22.88 25.75 -27.79
N THR A 9 -22.62 25.14 -28.93
CA THR A 9 -21.50 25.39 -29.84
C THR A 9 -21.34 26.88 -30.08
N ARG A 10 -20.18 27.49 -29.74
CA ARG A 10 -19.65 28.65 -30.46
C ARG A 10 -18.12 28.61 -30.52
N ALA A 11 -17.65 28.25 -31.70
CA ALA A 11 -16.31 28.52 -32.17
C ALA A 11 -16.00 30.02 -32.13
N PHE A 12 -14.87 30.39 -31.56
CA PHE A 12 -14.17 31.65 -31.79
C PHE A 12 -12.68 31.28 -31.83
N THR A 13 -12.17 30.90 -33.01
CA THR A 13 -11.26 31.73 -33.83
C THR A 13 -10.03 32.20 -33.03
N LEU A 14 -8.91 31.47 -33.05
CA LEU A 14 -7.84 31.47 -34.07
C LEU A 14 -6.99 32.76 -34.00
N THR A 15 -5.73 32.60 -33.56
CA THR A 15 -4.48 33.32 -33.93
C THR A 15 -3.54 33.45 -32.71
N VAL A 16 -2.22 33.28 -32.73
CA VAL A 16 -1.20 32.69 -33.63
C VAL A 16 0.17 32.92 -32.94
N LEU A 17 1.23 32.23 -33.40
CA LEU A 17 2.68 32.34 -33.14
C LEU A 17 3.23 31.23 -32.22
N VAL A 18 3.66 30.08 -32.76
CA VAL A 18 4.87 29.83 -33.60
C VAL A 18 6.16 30.28 -32.91
N GLY A 19 6.81 29.31 -32.25
CA GLY A 19 8.25 29.32 -31.97
C GLY A 19 8.80 27.95 -32.37
N ALA A 20 9.54 27.91 -33.45
CA ALA A 20 10.15 26.71 -34.02
C ALA A 20 11.67 26.71 -33.81
N LEU A 21 12.24 25.50 -33.90
CA LEU A 21 13.67 25.12 -34.04
C LEU A 21 14.49 24.87 -32.76
N ALA A 22 14.80 23.58 -32.51
CA ALA A 22 16.19 23.08 -32.60
C ALA A 22 16.26 21.52 -32.69
N LEU A 23 16.62 21.04 -33.89
CA LEU A 23 17.57 19.95 -34.26
C LEU A 23 17.74 18.68 -33.38
N VAL A 24 17.34 17.55 -33.97
CA VAL A 24 18.10 16.30 -34.25
C VAL A 24 19.26 15.86 -33.32
N GLY A 25 19.17 14.62 -32.83
CA GLY A 25 20.23 13.61 -32.99
C GLY A 25 20.95 13.09 -31.74
N CYS A 26 21.08 11.76 -31.63
CA CYS A 26 21.37 10.97 -30.42
C CYS A 26 22.88 10.62 -30.18
N SER A 27 23.14 10.09 -28.98
CA SER A 27 24.21 9.16 -28.55
C SER A 27 25.53 9.70 -27.96
N LYS A 28 25.63 9.72 -26.62
CA LYS A 28 26.78 9.23 -25.85
C LYS A 28 26.40 8.95 -24.39
N SER A 29 26.87 7.81 -23.90
CA SER A 29 26.62 7.14 -22.63
C SER A 29 27.08 7.89 -21.36
N GLU A 30 26.62 7.35 -20.24
CA GLU A 30 27.22 7.21 -18.89
C GLU A 30 27.19 8.38 -17.86
N THR A 31 26.30 8.16 -16.87
CA THR A 31 26.54 8.27 -15.41
C THR A 31 26.46 9.63 -14.73
N ALA A 32 25.30 9.89 -14.10
CA ALA A 32 25.21 10.23 -12.68
C ALA A 32 23.78 9.96 -12.18
N THR A 33 23.66 8.89 -11.41
CA THR A 33 22.53 8.55 -10.56
C THR A 33 22.49 9.50 -9.37
N GLU A 34 21.38 10.22 -9.19
CA GLU A 34 20.75 10.68 -7.94
C GLU A 34 19.26 10.86 -8.29
N GLY A 35 18.33 9.95 -7.96
CA GLY A 35 17.80 9.66 -6.62
C GLY A 35 16.80 10.77 -6.22
N THR A 36 15.50 10.58 -6.00
CA THR A 36 14.62 9.42 -5.95
C THR A 36 13.21 9.94 -6.19
N GLY A 37 12.56 9.47 -7.25
CA GLY A 37 11.15 9.72 -7.56
C GLY A 37 10.58 8.45 -8.16
N GLU A 38 9.78 7.74 -7.35
CA GLU A 38 8.69 6.85 -7.75
C GLU A 38 8.96 5.78 -8.82
N SER A 39 9.34 4.58 -8.38
CA SER A 39 8.70 3.30 -8.73
C SER A 39 9.55 2.18 -8.14
N VAL A 40 9.28 1.79 -6.90
CA VAL A 40 9.62 0.44 -6.47
C VAL A 40 8.48 -0.46 -6.93
N ALA A 41 8.72 -1.16 -8.03
CA ALA A 41 7.99 -2.38 -8.31
C ALA A 41 8.07 -3.24 -7.04
N ALA A 42 6.90 -3.54 -6.47
CA ALA A 42 6.76 -4.29 -5.25
C ALA A 42 7.30 -5.71 -5.48
N THR A 43 8.58 -5.94 -5.16
CA THR A 43 9.17 -7.29 -5.12
C THR A 43 10.09 -7.52 -3.94
N ASP A 44 10.53 -6.50 -3.21
CA ASP A 44 11.26 -6.71 -1.95
C ASP A 44 10.28 -6.58 -0.79
N VAL A 45 9.81 -7.72 -0.28
CA VAL A 45 9.20 -7.76 1.04
C VAL A 45 10.37 -7.72 2.01
N ASP A 46 10.74 -6.51 2.43
CA ASP A 46 11.69 -6.30 3.49
C ASP A 46 11.16 -6.99 4.77
N ASN A 47 11.86 -8.02 5.23
CA ASN A 47 11.57 -8.72 6.50
C ASN A 47 12.12 -7.95 7.71
N SER A 48 12.59 -6.71 7.52
CA SER A 48 12.92 -5.82 8.61
C SER A 48 11.66 -5.19 9.17
N HIS A 49 11.62 -4.96 10.49
CA HIS A 49 10.59 -4.15 11.19
C HIS A 49 10.58 -2.66 10.77
N GLY A 50 11.20 -2.30 9.64
CA GLY A 50 11.18 -0.95 9.06
C GLY A 50 10.02 -0.70 8.09
N GLY A 51 9.28 -1.75 7.73
CA GLY A 51 8.10 -1.66 6.86
C GLY A 51 6.82 -1.30 7.60
N TRP A 52 5.72 -1.21 6.85
CA TRP A 52 4.37 -1.03 7.42
C TRP A 52 3.65 -2.36 7.71
N TRP A 53 4.19 -3.48 7.23
CA TRP A 53 3.59 -4.82 7.29
C TRP A 53 4.55 -5.79 7.98
N CYS A 54 4.05 -6.49 8.99
CA CYS A 54 4.79 -7.53 9.68
C CYS A 54 4.62 -8.85 8.92
N VAL A 55 5.71 -9.34 8.32
CA VAL A 55 5.68 -10.60 7.55
C VAL A 55 5.47 -11.79 8.47
N GLU A 56 6.18 -11.83 9.59
CA GLU A 56 6.15 -12.94 10.56
C GLU A 56 4.73 -13.17 11.09
N HIS A 57 4.03 -12.08 11.45
CA HIS A 57 2.73 -12.14 12.12
C HIS A 57 1.53 -11.82 11.21
N GLY A 58 1.74 -11.41 9.96
CA GLY A 58 0.69 -11.23 8.96
C GLY A 58 -0.31 -10.11 9.25
N VAL A 59 0.14 -9.04 9.91
CA VAL A 59 -0.67 -7.87 10.26
C VAL A 59 0.14 -6.59 10.03
N PRO A 60 -0.49 -5.40 9.92
CA PRO A 60 0.24 -4.13 9.91
C PRO A 60 1.13 -4.01 11.16
N GLU A 61 2.34 -3.48 11.02
CA GLU A 61 3.30 -3.35 12.13
C GLU A 61 2.71 -2.54 13.29
N GLU A 62 1.97 -1.46 12.97
CA GLU A 62 1.30 -0.60 13.96
C GLU A 62 0.16 -1.29 14.72
N GLU A 63 -0.33 -2.42 14.22
CA GLU A 63 -1.39 -3.22 14.85
C GLU A 63 -0.84 -4.53 15.45
N CYS A 64 0.44 -4.84 15.24
CA CYS A 64 1.03 -6.10 15.64
C CYS A 64 1.31 -6.14 17.14
N ALA A 65 0.41 -6.73 17.94
CA ALA A 65 0.64 -6.87 19.39
C ALA A 65 1.78 -7.84 19.75
N LEU A 66 2.30 -8.58 18.75
CA LEU A 66 3.45 -9.45 18.92
C LEU A 66 4.77 -8.67 18.80
N CYS A 67 4.84 -7.67 17.93
CA CYS A 67 5.96 -6.73 17.82
C CYS A 67 5.84 -5.59 18.85
N ASP A 68 4.69 -4.92 18.93
CA ASP A 68 4.42 -3.85 19.89
C ASP A 68 3.62 -4.36 21.11
N LYS A 69 4.34 -4.67 22.18
CA LYS A 69 3.75 -5.13 23.44
C LYS A 69 2.91 -4.06 24.16
N SER A 70 3.01 -2.78 23.78
CA SER A 70 2.18 -1.72 24.35
C SER A 70 0.69 -1.90 24.01
N LEU A 71 0.39 -2.57 22.89
CA LEU A 71 -0.98 -2.84 22.44
C LEU A 71 -1.69 -3.94 23.25
N VAL A 72 -0.93 -4.80 23.95
CA VAL A 72 -1.46 -6.00 24.64
C VAL A 72 -2.51 -5.65 25.70
N ALA A 73 -2.28 -4.58 26.47
CA ALA A 73 -3.21 -4.17 27.53
C ALA A 73 -4.58 -3.82 26.94
N LYS A 74 -4.59 -3.03 25.85
CA LYS A 74 -5.81 -2.65 25.14
C LYS A 74 -6.57 -3.87 24.60
N PHE A 75 -5.89 -4.81 23.93
CA PHE A 75 -6.55 -6.01 23.43
C PHE A 75 -7.16 -6.88 24.53
N LYS A 76 -6.50 -6.98 25.69
CA LYS A 76 -7.03 -7.68 26.87
C LYS A 76 -8.25 -6.97 27.47
N GLU A 77 -8.20 -5.65 27.58
CA GLU A 77 -9.33 -4.82 28.05
C GLU A 77 -10.54 -4.92 27.12
N ASP A 78 -10.30 -4.93 25.80
CA ASP A 78 -11.33 -5.09 24.77
C ASP A 78 -11.89 -6.53 24.70
N GLY A 79 -11.35 -7.47 25.49
CA GLY A 79 -11.74 -8.88 25.49
C GLY A 79 -11.27 -9.67 24.26
N ASP A 80 -10.42 -9.08 23.43
CA ASP A 80 -9.85 -9.64 22.22
C ASP A 80 -8.52 -10.33 22.52
N TRP A 81 -8.54 -11.36 23.38
CA TRP A 81 -7.30 -12.06 23.79
C TRP A 81 -7.42 -13.58 23.75
N CYS A 82 -6.56 -14.20 22.95
CA CYS A 82 -6.38 -15.64 22.93
C CYS A 82 -5.38 -16.05 24.02
N LYS A 83 -5.86 -16.74 25.06
CA LYS A 83 -5.00 -17.17 26.17
C LYS A 83 -4.09 -18.34 25.82
N GLU A 84 -4.47 -19.18 24.87
CA GLU A 84 -3.70 -20.38 24.50
C GLU A 84 -2.45 -20.03 23.68
N HIS A 85 -2.48 -18.91 22.95
CA HIS A 85 -1.41 -18.50 22.03
C HIS A 85 -0.86 -17.08 22.33
N ASP A 86 -1.23 -16.50 23.48
CA ASP A 86 -0.75 -15.21 23.98
C ASP A 86 -0.71 -14.07 22.93
N ARG A 87 -1.78 -13.98 22.14
CA ARG A 87 -1.95 -12.95 21.10
C ARG A 87 -3.41 -12.48 21.03
N PRO A 88 -3.70 -11.32 20.41
CA PRO A 88 -5.07 -10.89 20.23
C PRO A 88 -5.90 -11.96 19.52
N GLU A 89 -7.14 -12.19 19.95
CA GLU A 89 -7.98 -13.25 19.37
C GLU A 89 -8.23 -12.97 17.87
N SER A 90 -8.41 -11.70 17.51
CA SER A 90 -8.52 -11.22 16.12
C SER A 90 -7.26 -11.46 15.27
N GLN A 91 -6.10 -11.62 15.89
CA GLN A 91 -4.80 -11.89 15.25
C GLN A 91 -4.36 -13.35 15.45
N CYS A 92 -5.16 -14.19 16.12
CA CYS A 92 -4.84 -15.59 16.35
C CYS A 92 -5.26 -16.45 15.15
N PHE A 93 -4.35 -16.58 14.19
CA PHE A 93 -4.55 -17.41 13.00
C PHE A 93 -4.43 -18.91 13.26
N ILE A 94 -3.85 -19.30 14.40
CA ILE A 94 -3.79 -20.69 14.85
C ILE A 94 -5.20 -21.18 15.21
N CYS A 95 -5.93 -20.42 16.03
CA CYS A 95 -7.33 -20.74 16.38
C CYS A 95 -8.31 -20.48 15.23
N GLY A 96 -8.02 -19.50 14.38
CA GLY A 96 -8.88 -19.12 13.26
C GLY A 96 -8.10 -18.66 12.04
N PRO A 97 -7.68 -19.58 11.15
CA PRO A 97 -6.88 -19.23 9.97
C PRO A 97 -7.54 -18.18 9.06
N LYS A 98 -8.87 -18.19 8.97
CA LYS A 98 -9.66 -17.22 8.19
C LYS A 98 -9.57 -15.78 8.71
N ARG A 99 -9.09 -15.55 9.94
CA ARG A 99 -8.91 -14.19 10.46
C ARG A 99 -7.83 -13.43 9.68
N PHE A 100 -6.89 -14.15 9.07
CA PHE A 100 -5.88 -13.57 8.18
C PHE A 100 -6.50 -12.89 6.96
N ASP A 101 -7.62 -13.39 6.44
CA ASP A 101 -8.27 -12.86 5.23
C ASP A 101 -8.58 -11.35 5.34
N LYS A 102 -8.91 -10.88 6.56
CA LYS A 102 -9.13 -9.45 6.83
C LYS A 102 -7.86 -8.63 6.57
N PHE A 103 -6.72 -9.07 7.10
CA PHE A 103 -5.45 -8.37 6.96
C PHE A 103 -4.89 -8.51 5.55
N ALA A 104 -5.09 -9.68 4.92
CA ALA A 104 -4.72 -9.88 3.53
C ALA A 104 -5.48 -8.95 2.57
N ALA A 105 -6.78 -8.73 2.81
CA ALA A 105 -7.55 -7.76 2.03
C ALA A 105 -7.02 -6.33 2.20
N VAL A 106 -6.59 -5.93 3.41
CA VAL A 106 -5.97 -4.61 3.65
C VAL A 106 -4.65 -4.49 2.86
N TYR A 107 -3.84 -5.55 2.86
CA TYR A 107 -2.60 -5.59 2.11
C TYR A 107 -2.81 -5.51 0.60
N GLU A 108 -3.73 -6.33 0.07
CA GLU A 108 -4.09 -6.31 -1.34
C GLU A 108 -4.63 -4.94 -1.76
N ALA A 109 -5.47 -4.31 -0.94
CA ALA A 109 -6.01 -2.99 -1.23
C ALA A 109 -4.91 -1.91 -1.33
N LYS A 110 -3.86 -2.01 -0.51
CA LYS A 110 -2.75 -1.04 -0.50
C LYS A 110 -1.70 -1.31 -1.58
N THR A 111 -1.46 -2.58 -1.91
CA THR A 111 -0.30 -2.99 -2.74
C THR A 111 -0.67 -3.56 -4.10
N GLY A 112 -1.94 -3.92 -4.32
CA GLY A 112 -2.41 -4.61 -5.52
C GLY A 112 -1.98 -6.07 -5.63
N ARG A 113 -1.30 -6.64 -4.63
CA ARG A 113 -0.82 -8.03 -4.60
C ARG A 113 -1.18 -8.70 -3.28
N LYS A 114 -1.23 -10.03 -3.27
CA LYS A 114 -1.43 -10.83 -2.05
C LYS A 114 -0.26 -10.65 -1.07
N PRO A 115 -0.51 -10.58 0.26
CA PRO A 115 0.56 -10.58 1.23
C PRO A 115 1.32 -11.92 1.20
N PRO A 116 2.57 -11.94 1.69
CA PRO A 116 3.21 -13.18 2.10
C PRO A 116 2.37 -13.86 3.20
N GLN A 117 2.48 -15.19 3.30
CA GLN A 117 1.86 -15.92 4.41
C GLN A 117 2.62 -15.62 5.72
N PRO A 118 1.92 -15.53 6.86
CA PRO A 118 2.56 -15.43 8.17
C PRO A 118 3.44 -16.65 8.43
N GLU A 119 4.58 -16.43 9.10
CA GLU A 119 5.54 -17.49 9.42
C GLU A 119 5.34 -18.08 10.83
N GLU A 120 4.57 -17.39 11.72
CA GLU A 120 4.31 -17.79 13.12
C GLU A 120 2.84 -17.81 13.61
#